data_AF-A0A1G2B840-F1
#
_entry.id   AF-A0A1G2B840-F1
#
_cell.length_a   1.000
_cell.length_b   1.000
_cell.length_c   1.000
_cell.angle_alpha   90.00
_cell.angle_beta   90.00
_cell.angle_gamma   90.00
#
_symmetry.space_group_name_H-M   'P 1'
#
loop_
_entity.id
_entity.type
_entity.pdbx_description
1 polymer ?
#
loop_
_entity_poly.entity_id
_entity_poly.type
_entity_poly.pdbx_seq_one_letter_code
_entity_poly.pdbx_strand_id
1 'polypeptide(L)'
;MATKTKKHKYIRWFWRIPLAILATVEFLAVIHIIPYQPQFTSLGLLFTSAAVWIFLELAQSFLERRHASIRARWVILIAVTSVYLDAFGDFFFLYARIPHYDAFLHFFASISATVLVWHLLEVGVSKRYSRRFLLTFTVCLVITFGTVYEISEYIEDFFTGSHRLGDGFDTANDLLLDSLGALMIVVLWWFKKKFKK
;
A
#
# COMPACT_ATOMS: atom_id res chain seq x y z
N MET A 1 19.16 -1.72 31.49
CA MET A 1 18.87 -2.17 30.10
C MET A 1 17.38 -2.48 29.82
N ALA A 2 16.50 -2.56 30.82
CA ALA A 2 15.08 -2.95 30.68
C ALA A 2 14.09 -1.84 30.22
N THR A 3 14.54 -0.62 29.95
CA THR A 3 13.65 0.52 29.63
C THR A 3 13.43 0.75 28.14
N LYS A 4 14.31 0.25 27.25
CA LYS A 4 14.15 0.40 25.80
C LYS A 4 13.08 -0.51 25.20
N THR A 5 12.80 -1.67 25.81
CA THR A 5 11.85 -2.66 25.28
C THR A 5 10.39 -2.24 25.42
N LYS A 6 10.01 -1.48 26.47
CA LYS A 6 8.63 -1.02 26.67
C LYS A 6 8.17 0.04 25.65
N LYS A 7 9.06 0.95 25.21
CA LYS A 7 8.71 2.00 24.23
C LYS A 7 8.37 1.46 22.84
N HIS A 8 8.88 0.28 22.46
CA HIS A 8 8.59 -0.34 21.17
C HIS A 8 7.22 -1.05 21.13
N LYS A 9 6.67 -1.47 22.27
CA LYS A 9 5.41 -2.24 22.32
C LYS A 9 4.20 -1.40 21.88
N TYR A 10 4.12 -0.14 22.28
CA TYR A 10 3.01 0.75 21.94
C TYR A 10 3.02 1.20 20.47
N ILE A 11 4.18 1.17 19.82
CA ILE A 11 4.34 1.58 18.42
C ILE A 11 3.69 0.59 17.44
N ARG A 12 3.64 -0.70 17.78
CA ARG A 12 2.99 -1.69 16.90
C ARG A 12 1.48 -1.49 16.83
N TRP A 13 0.88 -1.09 17.95
CA TRP A 13 -0.57 -0.86 18.02
C TRP A 13 -1.02 0.35 17.20
N PHE A 14 -0.12 1.28 16.92
CA PHE A 14 -0.45 2.52 16.24
C PHE A 14 -1.02 2.33 14.82
N TRP A 15 -0.53 1.34 14.07
CA TRP A 15 -1.04 1.03 12.73
C TRP A 15 -1.96 -0.20 12.72
N ARG A 16 -1.76 -1.12 13.67
CA ARG A 16 -2.61 -2.30 13.84
C ARG A 16 -4.03 -1.95 14.26
N ILE A 17 -4.21 -0.96 15.16
CA ILE A 17 -5.56 -0.57 15.60
C ILE A 17 -6.38 -0.01 14.43
N PRO A 18 -5.89 0.96 13.63
CA PRO A 18 -6.59 1.39 12.43
C PRO A 18 -6.94 0.24 11.48
N LEU A 19 -5.96 -0.59 11.09
CA LEU A 19 -6.27 -1.73 10.19
C LEU A 19 -7.24 -2.73 10.81
N ALA A 20 -7.18 -2.97 12.12
CA ALA A 20 -8.15 -3.81 12.83
C ALA A 20 -9.55 -3.24 12.76
N ILE A 21 -9.70 -1.92 12.96
CA ILE A 21 -10.99 -1.24 12.85
C ILE A 21 -11.51 -1.37 11.42
N LEU A 22 -10.69 -1.05 10.41
CA LEU A 22 -11.09 -1.12 9.00
C LEU A 22 -11.50 -2.53 8.59
N ALA A 23 -10.65 -3.53 8.84
CA ALA A 23 -10.94 -4.93 8.52
C ALA A 23 -12.17 -5.46 9.27
N THR A 24 -12.44 -4.97 10.48
CA THR A 24 -13.68 -5.31 11.21
C THR A 24 -14.90 -4.73 10.51
N VAL A 25 -14.85 -3.47 10.09
CA VAL A 25 -15.94 -2.82 9.35
C VAL A 25 -16.21 -3.55 8.03
N GLU A 26 -15.17 -3.83 7.26
CA GLU A 26 -15.25 -4.58 5.99
C GLU A 26 -15.80 -5.99 6.23
N PHE A 27 -15.32 -6.70 7.25
CA PHE A 27 -15.85 -8.02 7.61
C PHE A 27 -17.33 -7.98 7.97
N LEU A 28 -17.76 -7.02 8.79
CA LEU A 28 -19.16 -6.83 9.15
C LEU A 28 -20.03 -6.47 7.93
N ALA A 29 -19.48 -5.78 6.94
CA ALA A 29 -20.14 -5.51 5.67
C ALA A 29 -20.26 -6.78 4.80
N VAL A 30 -19.20 -7.60 4.72
CA VAL A 30 -19.22 -8.90 4.02
C VAL A 30 -20.31 -9.83 4.55
N ILE A 31 -20.50 -9.87 5.87
CA ILE A 31 -21.56 -10.71 6.49
C ILE A 31 -22.91 -9.99 6.63
N HIS A 32 -23.08 -8.83 5.97
CA HIS A 32 -24.31 -8.05 5.91
C HIS A 32 -24.87 -7.60 7.27
N ILE A 33 -24.03 -7.48 8.31
CA ILE A 33 -24.43 -6.87 9.58
C ILE A 33 -24.55 -5.35 9.44
N ILE A 34 -23.64 -4.73 8.69
CA ILE A 34 -23.74 -3.32 8.31
C ILE A 34 -24.56 -3.28 7.01
N PRO A 35 -25.74 -2.64 6.97
CA PRO A 35 -26.63 -2.64 5.80
C PRO A 35 -26.15 -1.67 4.69
N TYR A 36 -24.85 -1.47 4.58
CA TYR A 36 -24.24 -0.59 3.60
C TYR A 36 -23.65 -1.44 2.48
N GLN A 37 -24.03 -1.13 1.24
CA GLN A 37 -23.45 -1.77 0.06
C GLN A 37 -22.36 -0.83 -0.48
N PRO A 38 -21.08 -1.25 -0.48
CA PRO A 38 -20.04 -0.54 -1.21
C PRO A 38 -20.42 -0.34 -2.69
N GLN A 39 -19.75 0.60 -3.34
CA GLN A 39 -19.79 0.76 -4.79
C GLN A 39 -19.38 -0.53 -5.52
N PHE A 40 -18.39 -1.25 -4.99
CA PHE A 40 -17.93 -2.56 -5.47
C PHE A 40 -18.18 -3.63 -4.39
N THR A 41 -17.27 -4.58 -4.19
CA THR A 41 -17.49 -5.66 -3.21
C THR A 41 -16.78 -5.42 -1.87
N SER A 42 -17.49 -5.72 -0.78
CA SER A 42 -16.89 -5.71 0.56
C SER A 42 -15.79 -6.77 0.71
N LEU A 43 -15.86 -7.84 -0.09
CA LEU A 43 -14.89 -8.93 -0.05
C LEU A 43 -13.55 -8.51 -0.67
N GLY A 44 -13.57 -7.76 -1.77
CA GLY A 44 -12.38 -7.18 -2.39
C GLY A 44 -11.63 -6.26 -1.41
N LEU A 45 -12.35 -5.33 -0.78
CA LEU A 45 -11.80 -4.45 0.25
C LEU A 45 -11.15 -5.22 1.41
N LEU A 46 -11.87 -6.22 1.96
CA LEU A 46 -11.35 -7.03 3.05
C LEU A 46 -10.07 -7.78 2.65
N PHE A 47 -10.03 -8.31 1.43
CA PHE A 47 -8.85 -9.00 0.91
C PHE A 47 -7.66 -8.06 0.78
N THR A 48 -7.85 -6.86 0.21
CA THR A 48 -6.81 -5.83 0.09
C THR A 48 -6.29 -5.41 1.47
N SER A 49 -7.18 -5.08 2.40
CA SER A 49 -6.85 -4.73 3.78
C SER A 49 -6.08 -5.83 4.50
N ALA A 50 -6.50 -7.10 4.35
CA ALA A 50 -5.82 -8.25 4.92
C ALA A 50 -4.43 -8.47 4.31
N ALA A 51 -4.29 -8.36 2.99
CA ALA A 51 -3.02 -8.51 2.29
C ALA A 51 -2.01 -7.44 2.73
N VAL A 52 -2.42 -6.17 2.81
CA VAL A 52 -1.58 -5.08 3.30
C VAL A 52 -1.21 -5.29 4.77
N TRP A 53 -2.15 -5.71 5.61
CA TRP A 53 -1.85 -6.02 7.00
C TRP A 53 -0.78 -7.11 7.10
N ILE A 54 -0.97 -8.25 6.43
CA ILE A 54 0.00 -9.36 6.43
C ILE A 54 1.38 -8.85 5.96
N PHE A 55 1.41 -8.09 4.88
CA PHE A 55 2.66 -7.50 4.37
C PHE A 55 3.35 -6.62 5.41
N LEU A 56 2.62 -5.74 6.10
CA LEU A 56 3.15 -4.87 7.15
C LEU A 56 3.65 -5.66 8.37
N GLU A 57 2.99 -6.74 8.76
CA GLU A 57 3.46 -7.62 9.83
C GLU A 57 4.76 -8.33 9.46
N LEU A 58 4.85 -8.84 8.23
CA LEU A 58 6.06 -9.47 7.71
C LEU A 58 7.21 -8.47 7.62
N ALA A 59 6.94 -7.27 7.10
CA ALA A 59 7.90 -6.18 7.00
C ALA A 59 8.42 -5.75 8.39
N GLN A 60 7.52 -5.55 9.35
CA GLN A 60 7.88 -5.20 10.72
C GLN A 60 8.70 -6.31 11.39
N SER A 61 8.26 -7.56 11.26
CA SER A 61 8.96 -8.74 11.81
C SER A 61 10.37 -8.89 11.22
N PHE A 62 10.51 -8.67 9.91
CA PHE A 62 11.78 -8.69 9.22
C PHE A 62 12.75 -7.63 9.77
N LEU A 63 12.28 -6.39 9.93
CA LEU A 63 13.09 -5.28 10.44
C LEU A 63 13.53 -5.52 11.89
N GLU A 64 12.65 -6.04 12.72
CA GLU A 64 12.95 -6.35 14.12
C GLU A 64 14.03 -7.42 14.26
N ARG A 65 13.98 -8.48 13.43
CA ARG A 65 15.05 -9.50 13.37
C ARG A 65 16.40 -8.93 12.96
N ARG A 66 16.41 -7.78 12.28
CA ARG A 66 17.62 -7.06 11.87
C ARG A 66 18.03 -5.95 12.85
N HIS A 67 17.39 -5.87 14.02
CA HIS A 67 17.52 -4.76 14.98
C HIS A 67 17.31 -3.38 14.35
N ALA A 68 16.55 -3.35 13.25
CA ALA A 68 16.15 -2.15 12.56
C ALA A 68 14.71 -1.81 12.95
N SER A 69 14.32 -0.59 12.67
CA SER A 69 12.91 -0.19 12.66
C SER A 69 12.63 0.52 11.36
N ILE A 70 11.36 0.62 10.99
CA ILE A 70 10.96 1.58 9.96
C ILE A 70 11.34 2.96 10.51
N ARG A 71 12.41 3.54 9.97
CA ARG A 71 12.99 4.80 10.47
C ARG A 71 11.95 5.93 10.41
N ALA A 72 11.05 5.86 9.44
CA ALA A 72 9.97 6.80 9.25
C ALA A 72 8.63 6.10 9.52
N ARG A 73 8.14 6.19 10.76
CA ARG A 73 6.79 5.69 11.12
C ARG A 73 5.69 6.25 10.20
N TRP A 74 5.94 7.44 9.65
CA TRP A 74 5.15 8.06 8.60
C TRP A 74 4.96 7.19 7.36
N VAL A 75 5.90 6.30 7.02
CA VAL A 75 5.76 5.38 5.87
C VAL A 75 4.68 4.33 6.12
N ILE A 76 4.63 3.77 7.34
CA ILE A 76 3.55 2.84 7.71
C ILE A 76 2.22 3.61 7.73
N LEU A 77 2.21 4.83 8.24
CA LEU A 77 1.01 5.68 8.22
C LEU A 77 0.50 5.93 6.81
N ILE A 78 1.39 6.30 5.88
CA ILE A 78 0.99 6.55 4.49
C ILE A 78 0.41 5.25 3.89
N ALA A 79 1.03 4.08 4.14
CA ALA A 79 0.48 2.80 3.67
C ALA A 79 -0.91 2.50 4.25
N VAL A 80 -1.11 2.70 5.55
CA VAL A 80 -2.44 2.56 6.18
C VAL A 80 -3.42 3.57 5.61
N THR A 81 -3.00 4.82 5.41
CA THR A 81 -3.83 5.86 4.78
C THR A 81 -4.23 5.47 3.36
N SER A 82 -3.34 4.89 2.55
CA SER A 82 -3.70 4.42 1.20
C SER A 82 -4.85 3.41 1.23
N VAL A 83 -4.79 2.41 2.13
CA VAL A 83 -5.87 1.41 2.28
C VAL A 83 -7.18 2.05 2.77
N TYR A 84 -7.09 2.99 3.70
CA TYR A 84 -8.27 3.74 4.15
C TYR A 84 -8.90 4.58 3.04
N LEU A 85 -8.09 5.19 2.17
CA LEU A 85 -8.57 5.98 1.06
C LEU A 85 -9.24 5.11 -0.02
N ASP A 86 -8.71 3.92 -0.30
CA ASP A 86 -9.34 2.91 -1.16
C ASP A 86 -10.71 2.50 -0.59
N ALA A 87 -10.74 2.04 0.67
CA ALA A 87 -11.99 1.68 1.33
C ALA A 87 -13.00 2.85 1.41
N PHE A 88 -12.54 4.08 1.65
CA PHE A 88 -13.41 5.25 1.64
C PHE A 88 -13.91 5.59 0.23
N GLY A 89 -13.09 5.35 -0.79
CA GLY A 89 -13.51 5.47 -2.17
C GLY A 89 -14.77 4.66 -2.43
N ASP A 90 -14.79 3.46 -1.90
CA ASP A 90 -15.88 2.51 -2.06
C ASP A 90 -17.06 2.82 -1.13
N PHE A 91 -16.80 2.98 0.17
CA PHE A 91 -17.81 3.28 1.20
C PHE A 91 -18.46 4.67 1.07
N PHE A 92 -17.93 5.58 0.26
CA PHE A 92 -18.54 6.89 0.06
C PHE A 92 -18.82 7.21 -1.42
N PHE A 93 -18.71 6.21 -2.30
CA PHE A 93 -18.87 6.35 -3.75
C PHE A 93 -17.97 7.45 -4.36
N LEU A 94 -16.75 7.61 -3.85
CA LEU A 94 -15.84 8.65 -4.32
C LEU A 94 -15.28 8.34 -5.70
N TYR A 95 -15.13 7.05 -6.06
CA TYR A 95 -14.75 6.64 -7.42
C TYR A 95 -15.72 7.20 -8.46
N ALA A 96 -17.03 7.17 -8.17
CA ALA A 96 -18.04 7.72 -9.07
C ALA A 96 -18.18 9.26 -9.00
N ARG A 97 -17.78 9.89 -7.89
CA ARG A 97 -18.07 11.32 -7.60
C ARG A 97 -16.90 12.25 -7.84
N ILE A 98 -15.68 11.78 -7.62
CA ILE A 98 -14.46 12.59 -7.72
C ILE A 98 -13.73 12.15 -9.00
N PRO A 99 -13.64 13.02 -10.02
CA PRO A 99 -12.90 12.70 -11.23
C PRO A 99 -11.45 12.32 -10.90
N HIS A 100 -10.96 11.24 -11.50
CA HIS A 100 -9.59 10.74 -11.33
C HIS A 100 -9.24 10.35 -9.88
N TYR A 101 -10.24 10.03 -9.05
CA TYR A 101 -9.99 9.53 -7.70
C TYR A 101 -9.12 8.28 -7.71
N ASP A 102 -9.43 7.34 -8.60
CA ASP A 102 -8.71 6.07 -8.71
C ASP A 102 -7.25 6.26 -9.15
N ALA A 103 -7.06 6.95 -10.27
CA ALA A 103 -5.74 7.34 -10.75
C ALA A 103 -4.89 8.06 -9.67
N PHE A 104 -5.51 8.90 -8.83
CA PHE A 104 -4.83 9.51 -7.70
C PHE A 104 -4.39 8.48 -6.65
N LEU A 105 -5.25 7.50 -6.32
CA LEU A 105 -4.92 6.42 -5.40
C LEU A 105 -3.80 5.55 -5.92
N HIS A 106 -3.82 5.14 -7.19
CA HIS A 106 -2.72 4.38 -7.81
C HIS A 106 -1.39 5.12 -7.66
N PHE A 107 -1.35 6.40 -8.03
CA PHE A 107 -0.16 7.22 -7.86
C PHE A 107 0.29 7.35 -6.39
N PHE A 108 -0.65 7.58 -5.46
CA PHE A 108 -0.33 7.78 -4.05
C PHE A 108 0.11 6.49 -3.34
N ALA A 109 -0.57 5.38 -3.61
CA ALA A 109 -0.27 4.07 -3.05
C ALA A 109 1.08 3.55 -3.55
N SER A 110 1.39 3.73 -4.84
CA SER A 110 2.68 3.32 -5.41
C SER A 110 3.86 4.12 -4.85
N ILE A 111 3.69 5.42 -4.53
CA ILE A 111 4.68 6.20 -3.76
C ILE A 111 4.95 5.56 -2.40
N SER A 112 3.88 5.25 -1.67
CA SER A 112 3.94 4.65 -0.34
C SER A 112 4.68 3.31 -0.37
N ALA A 113 4.25 2.42 -1.28
CA ALA A 113 4.84 1.11 -1.50
C ALA A 113 6.32 1.22 -1.85
N THR A 114 6.69 2.16 -2.72
CA THR A 114 8.08 2.40 -3.13
C THR A 114 8.96 2.79 -1.94
N VAL A 115 8.52 3.71 -1.09
CA VAL A 115 9.30 4.10 0.08
C VAL A 115 9.46 2.93 1.06
N LEU A 116 8.41 2.14 1.26
CA LEU A 116 8.42 0.99 2.15
C LEU A 116 9.34 -0.12 1.64
N VAL A 117 9.15 -0.57 0.40
CA VAL A 117 9.97 -1.59 -0.25
C VAL A 117 11.44 -1.16 -0.30
N TRP A 118 11.70 0.10 -0.68
CA TRP A 118 13.05 0.66 -0.69
C TRP A 118 13.73 0.53 0.68
N HIS A 119 13.02 0.89 1.76
CA HIS A 119 13.55 0.80 3.12
C HIS A 119 13.83 -0.65 3.54
N LEU A 120 12.95 -1.58 3.19
CA LEU A 120 13.14 -3.01 3.47
C LEU A 120 14.38 -3.56 2.76
N LEU A 121 14.57 -3.22 1.49
CA LEU A 121 15.73 -3.65 0.70
C LEU A 121 17.04 -3.01 1.19
N GLU A 122 17.03 -1.73 1.53
CA GLU A 122 18.20 -1.06 2.11
C GLU A 122 18.62 -1.71 3.43
N VAL A 123 17.69 -2.11 4.28
CA VAL A 123 18.04 -2.82 5.52
C VAL A 123 18.48 -4.27 5.25
N GLY A 124 17.82 -4.95 4.31
CA GLY A 124 18.01 -6.36 4.08
C GLY A 124 19.28 -6.73 3.31
N VAL A 125 19.59 -5.96 2.27
CA VAL A 125 20.54 -6.40 1.23
C VAL A 125 21.46 -5.29 0.70
N SER A 126 21.45 -4.07 1.27
CA SER A 126 22.33 -2.95 0.84
C SER A 126 23.82 -3.25 0.87
N LYS A 127 24.28 -4.19 1.72
CA LYS A 127 25.69 -4.60 1.75
C LYS A 127 26.08 -5.48 0.56
N ARG A 128 25.11 -6.13 -0.11
CA ARG A 128 25.34 -7.09 -1.19
C ARG A 128 25.15 -6.46 -2.58
N TYR A 129 24.31 -5.45 -2.69
CA TYR A 129 23.95 -4.87 -3.98
C TYR A 129 24.14 -3.36 -4.02
N SER A 130 24.43 -2.85 -5.21
CA SER A 130 24.56 -1.40 -5.41
C SER A 130 23.21 -0.70 -5.15
N ARG A 131 23.29 0.53 -4.64
CA ARG A 131 22.11 1.35 -4.37
C ARG A 131 21.26 1.61 -5.62
N ARG A 132 21.90 1.71 -6.80
CA ARG A 132 21.20 1.87 -8.09
C ARG A 132 20.38 0.63 -8.43
N PHE A 133 20.99 -0.56 -8.27
CA PHE A 133 20.29 -1.83 -8.47
C PHE A 133 19.07 -1.94 -7.55
N LEU A 134 19.23 -1.64 -6.26
CA LEU A 134 18.11 -1.68 -5.32
C LEU A 134 16.97 -0.73 -5.70
N LEU A 135 17.29 0.46 -6.25
CA LEU A 135 16.26 1.44 -6.65
C LEU A 135 15.48 0.93 -7.85
N THR A 136 16.19 0.44 -8.87
CA THR A 136 15.58 -0.16 -10.05
C THR A 136 14.72 -1.36 -9.65
N PHE A 137 15.24 -2.25 -8.80
CA PHE A 137 14.50 -3.41 -8.32
C PHE A 137 13.25 -3.02 -7.52
N THR A 138 13.33 -1.96 -6.71
CA THR A 138 12.17 -1.42 -5.98
C THR A 138 11.08 -0.98 -6.96
N VAL A 139 11.43 -0.19 -7.98
CA VAL A 139 10.46 0.28 -8.99
C VAL A 139 9.80 -0.90 -9.70
N CYS A 140 10.59 -1.87 -10.17
CA CYS A 140 10.04 -3.05 -10.82
C CYS A 140 9.07 -3.83 -9.90
N LEU A 141 9.43 -3.99 -8.63
CA LEU A 141 8.61 -4.71 -7.67
C LEU A 141 7.29 -3.99 -7.38
N VAL A 142 7.31 -2.65 -7.27
CA VAL A 142 6.09 -1.86 -7.03
C VAL A 142 5.17 -1.85 -8.24
N ILE A 143 5.71 -1.72 -9.46
CA ILE A 143 4.92 -1.88 -10.68
C ILE A 143 4.28 -3.28 -10.74
N THR A 144 5.01 -4.31 -10.31
CA THR A 144 4.46 -5.66 -10.21
C THR A 144 3.34 -5.76 -9.19
N PHE A 145 3.41 -5.03 -8.06
CA PHE A 145 2.30 -4.96 -7.11
C PHE A 145 1.07 -4.29 -7.71
N GLY A 146 1.24 -3.20 -8.47
CA GLY A 146 0.15 -2.57 -9.24
C GLY A 146 -0.49 -3.57 -10.21
N THR A 147 0.31 -4.29 -11.00
CA THR A 147 -0.21 -5.34 -11.90
C THR A 147 -0.95 -6.46 -11.15
N VAL A 148 -0.46 -6.89 -9.99
CA VAL A 148 -1.17 -7.89 -9.18
C VAL A 148 -2.50 -7.36 -8.65
N TYR A 149 -2.56 -6.07 -8.33
CA TYR A 149 -3.78 -5.41 -7.89
C TYR A 149 -4.82 -5.33 -9.02
N GLU A 150 -4.45 -4.88 -10.23
CA GLU A 150 -5.33 -4.94 -11.41
C GLU A 150 -5.85 -6.35 -11.70
N ILE A 151 -4.98 -7.36 -11.58
CA ILE A 151 -5.39 -8.76 -11.74
C ILE A 151 -6.41 -9.16 -10.67
N SER A 152 -6.28 -8.65 -9.44
CA SER A 152 -7.25 -8.92 -8.38
C SER A 152 -8.62 -8.30 -8.66
N GLU A 153 -8.66 -7.11 -9.26
CA GLU A 153 -9.91 -6.46 -9.67
C GLU A 153 -10.55 -7.18 -10.86
N TYR A 154 -9.74 -7.63 -11.83
CA TYR A 154 -10.22 -8.51 -12.90
C TYR A 154 -10.84 -9.80 -12.34
N ILE A 155 -10.20 -10.43 -11.35
CA ILE A 155 -10.74 -11.64 -10.70
C ILE A 155 -12.07 -11.32 -10.00
N GLU A 156 -12.16 -10.19 -9.29
CA GLU A 156 -13.39 -9.74 -8.65
C GLU A 156 -14.52 -9.55 -9.68
N ASP A 157 -14.24 -8.87 -10.78
CA ASP A 157 -15.19 -8.65 -11.88
C ASP A 157 -15.64 -9.95 -12.51
N PHE A 158 -14.71 -10.87 -12.73
CA PHE A 158 -15.01 -12.17 -13.32
C PHE A 158 -16.01 -12.97 -12.47
N PHE A 159 -15.92 -12.90 -11.13
CA PHE A 159 -16.79 -13.66 -10.24
C PHE A 159 -18.06 -12.91 -9.82
N THR A 160 -18.05 -11.58 -9.80
CA THR A 160 -19.12 -10.78 -9.20
C THR A 160 -19.82 -9.83 -10.17
N GLY A 161 -19.20 -9.51 -11.30
CA GLY A 161 -19.71 -8.51 -12.24
C GLY A 161 -19.73 -7.09 -11.67
N SER A 162 -18.85 -6.76 -10.71
CA SER A 162 -18.81 -5.44 -10.06
C SER A 162 -18.32 -4.32 -10.97
N HIS A 163 -17.63 -4.65 -12.07
CA HIS A 163 -17.04 -3.68 -13.00
C HIS A 163 -16.02 -2.75 -12.32
N ARG A 164 -15.28 -3.28 -11.34
CA ARG A 164 -14.22 -2.61 -10.61
C ARG A 164 -12.97 -2.34 -11.46
N LEU A 165 -12.59 -3.26 -12.34
CA LEU A 165 -11.41 -3.12 -13.21
C LEU A 165 -11.51 -1.93 -14.17
N GLY A 166 -12.72 -1.46 -14.44
CA GLY A 166 -12.96 -0.42 -15.44
C GLY A 166 -12.79 -0.92 -16.87
N ASP A 167 -12.37 -0.02 -17.75
CA ASP A 167 -12.09 -0.33 -19.16
C ASP A 167 -10.57 -0.49 -19.42
N GLY A 168 -10.20 -0.87 -20.65
CA GLY A 168 -8.78 -1.06 -20.97
C GLY A 168 -7.93 0.21 -20.88
N PHE A 169 -8.52 1.40 -21.00
CA PHE A 169 -7.80 2.65 -20.79
C PHE A 169 -7.63 2.97 -19.31
N ASP A 170 -8.60 2.60 -18.47
CA ASP A 170 -8.55 2.73 -17.02
C ASP A 170 -7.36 1.95 -16.45
N THR A 171 -7.35 0.62 -16.60
CA THR A 171 -6.22 -0.25 -16.21
C THR A 171 -4.87 0.22 -16.76
N ALA A 172 -4.84 0.70 -18.02
CA ALA A 172 -3.61 1.21 -18.61
C ALA A 172 -3.13 2.51 -17.94
N ASN A 173 -4.06 3.40 -17.57
CA ASN A 173 -3.77 4.58 -16.80
C ASN A 173 -3.32 4.21 -15.39
N ASP A 174 -3.97 3.27 -14.72
CA ASP A 174 -3.63 2.88 -13.35
C ASP A 174 -2.20 2.32 -13.26
N LEU A 175 -1.82 1.44 -14.19
CA LEU A 175 -0.44 0.95 -14.32
C LEU A 175 0.56 2.07 -14.66
N LEU A 176 0.15 3.07 -15.44
CA LEU A 176 0.97 4.25 -15.71
C LEU A 176 1.16 5.08 -14.44
N LEU A 177 0.11 5.33 -13.67
CA LEU A 177 0.15 6.10 -12.43
C LEU A 177 0.95 5.38 -11.35
N ASP A 178 0.84 4.05 -11.25
CA ASP A 178 1.69 3.22 -10.41
C ASP A 178 3.18 3.36 -10.77
N SER A 179 3.47 3.33 -12.07
CA SER A 179 4.83 3.52 -12.59
C SER A 179 5.37 4.92 -12.27
N LEU A 180 4.55 5.95 -12.46
CA LEU A 180 4.93 7.35 -12.19
C LEU A 180 5.16 7.60 -10.69
N GLY A 181 4.29 7.06 -9.83
CA GLY A 181 4.44 7.16 -8.37
C GLY A 181 5.73 6.49 -7.90
N ALA A 182 6.05 5.31 -8.43
CA ALA A 182 7.29 4.63 -8.14
C ALA A 182 8.54 5.38 -8.63
N LEU A 183 8.50 5.90 -9.86
CA LEU A 183 9.60 6.68 -10.44
C LEU A 183 9.82 8.01 -9.73
N MET A 184 8.78 8.65 -9.20
CA MET A 184 8.92 9.92 -8.48
C MET A 184 9.88 9.80 -7.30
N ILE A 185 9.87 8.69 -6.56
CA ILE A 185 10.80 8.46 -5.45
C ILE A 185 12.26 8.38 -5.93
N VAL A 186 12.50 7.76 -7.10
CA VAL A 186 13.84 7.70 -7.70
C VAL A 186 14.32 9.09 -8.10
N VAL A 187 13.44 9.90 -8.69
CA VAL A 187 13.75 11.29 -9.08
C VAL A 187 14.08 12.14 -7.84
N LEU A 188 13.25 12.08 -6.80
CA LEU A 188 13.48 12.78 -5.53
C LEU A 188 14.79 12.34 -4.87
N TRP A 189 15.10 11.04 -4.91
CA TRP A 189 16.36 10.53 -4.42
C TRP A 189 17.57 11.09 -5.19
N TRP A 190 17.48 11.14 -6.52
CA TRP A 190 18.53 11.69 -7.37
C TRP A 190 18.79 13.17 -7.09
N PHE A 191 17.72 13.98 -6.99
CA PHE A 191 17.84 15.40 -6.63
C PHE A 191 18.46 15.58 -5.24
N LYS A 192 18.00 14.82 -4.24
CA LYS A 192 18.58 14.84 -2.89
C LYS A 192 20.08 14.52 -2.90
N LYS A 193 20.54 13.61 -3.77
CA LYS A 193 21.96 13.28 -3.92
C LYS A 193 22.74 14.41 -4.62
N LYS A 194 22.15 15.04 -5.63
CA LYS A 194 22.78 16.13 -6.40
C LYS A 194 22.99 17.39 -5.55
N PHE A 195 22.02 17.75 -4.70
CA PHE A 195 22.05 18.98 -3.88
C PHE A 195 22.62 18.80 -2.46
N LYS A 196 23.00 17.57 -2.06
CA LYS A 196 23.76 17.31 -0.82
C LYS A 196 25.27 17.17 -1.05
N LYS A 197 25.73 17.41 -2.27
CA LYS A 197 27.14 17.71 -2.56
C LYS A 197 27.32 19.21 -2.50
#